data_AF-A0A7Y9S5G6-F1
#
_entry.id   AF-A0A7Y9S5G6-F1
#
_cell.length_a   1.000
_cell.length_b   1.000
_cell.length_c   1.000
_cell.angle_alpha   90.00
_cell.angle_beta   90.00
_cell.angle_gamma   90.00
#
_symmetry.space_group_name_H-M   'P 1'
#
loop_
_entity.id
_entity.type
_entity.pdbx_description
1 polymer ?
#
loop_
_entity_poly.entity_id
_entity_poly.type
_entity_poly.pdbx_seq_one_letter_code
_entity_poly.pdbx_strand_id
1 'polypeptide(L)'
;MALVVLIVAAVLIIAQVNSQKPPAVSNLTATPGAANVDLRWDGPDVPYSVLLLKDNKIVADLTYLVRGREAWIPKTAALAPAGACYLIRPATVASTTAAPSTDTDLATQGAAKVCPKP
;
A
#
# COMPACT_ATOMS: atom_id res chain seq x y z
N MET A 1 0.48 34.01 -29.86
CA MET A 1 1.40 33.79 -28.72
C MET A 1 0.68 33.24 -27.47
N ALA A 2 -0.52 33.70 -27.13
CA ALA A 2 -1.27 33.20 -25.95
C ALA A 2 -1.54 31.67 -25.95
N LEU A 3 -1.85 31.07 -27.11
CA LEU A 3 -2.09 29.63 -27.24
C LEU A 3 -0.84 28.79 -26.91
N VAL A 4 0.34 29.23 -27.36
CA VAL A 4 1.61 28.53 -27.09
C VAL A 4 1.97 28.61 -25.60
N VAL A 5 1.71 29.75 -24.96
CA VAL A 5 1.93 29.92 -23.51
C VAL A 5 1.01 29.01 -22.70
N LEU A 6 -0.26 28.87 -23.10
CA LEU A 6 -1.22 27.98 -22.44
C LEU A 6 -0.83 26.50 -22.58
N ILE A 7 -0.36 26.09 -23.76
CA ILE A 7 0.08 24.70 -24.00
C ILE A 7 1.32 24.40 -23.16
N VAL A 8 2.31 25.30 -23.14
CA VAL A 8 3.54 25.12 -22.34
C VAL A 8 3.22 25.09 -20.84
N ALA A 9 2.34 25.98 -20.37
CA ALA A 9 1.90 25.99 -18.97
C ALA A 9 1.20 24.68 -18.58
N ALA A 10 0.30 24.15 -19.43
CA ALA A 10 -0.38 22.89 -19.17
C ALA A 10 0.60 21.71 -19.11
N VAL A 11 1.57 21.63 -20.03
CA VAL A 11 2.59 20.56 -20.04
C VAL A 11 3.48 20.63 -18.79
N LEU A 12 3.88 21.83 -18.37
CA LEU A 12 4.69 22.02 -17.17
C LEU A 12 3.93 21.64 -15.90
N ILE A 13 2.64 21.98 -15.81
CA ILE A 13 1.79 21.59 -14.65
C ILE A 13 1.64 20.07 -14.59
N ILE A 14 1.40 19.39 -15.72
CA ILE A 14 1.29 17.92 -15.78
C ILE A 14 2.63 17.27 -15.37
N ALA A 15 3.76 17.81 -15.84
CA ALA A 15 5.07 17.32 -15.45
C ALA A 15 5.35 17.50 -13.94
N GLN A 16 4.93 18.62 -13.35
CA GLN A 16 5.09 18.90 -11.93
C GLN A 16 4.23 17.98 -11.04
N VAL A 17 2.98 17.71 -11.45
CA VAL A 17 2.11 16.76 -10.76
C VAL A 17 2.70 15.34 -10.80
N ASN A 18 3.30 14.95 -11.93
CA ASN A 18 3.98 13.66 -12.06
C ASN A 18 5.33 13.56 -11.32
N SER A 19 5.90 14.70 -10.88
CA SER A 19 7.20 14.75 -10.20
C SER A 19 7.09 14.50 -8.69
N GLN A 20 5.88 14.55 -8.12
CA GLN A 20 5.68 14.20 -6.72
C GLN A 20 5.71 12.67 -6.58
N LYS A 21 6.74 12.16 -5.90
CA LYS A 21 6.79 10.74 -5.54
C LYS A 21 5.52 10.40 -4.76
N PRO A 22 4.87 9.26 -5.06
CA PRO A 22 3.69 8.85 -4.33
C PRO A 22 4.02 8.72 -2.84
N PRO A 23 3.05 8.98 -1.94
CA PRO A 23 3.18 8.63 -0.53
C PRO A 23 3.69 7.19 -0.41
N ALA A 24 4.79 6.98 0.30
CA ALA A 24 5.44 5.68 0.31
C ALA A 24 5.40 5.06 1.71
N VAL A 25 5.08 3.77 1.76
CA VAL A 25 5.20 2.93 2.95
C VAL A 25 6.65 2.50 3.10
N SER A 26 7.18 2.58 4.32
CA SER A 26 8.52 2.13 4.67
C SER A 26 8.53 1.43 6.03
N ASN A 27 9.62 0.75 6.38
CA ASN A 27 9.80 0.06 7.66
C ASN A 27 8.62 -0.84 8.07
N LEU A 28 7.98 -1.47 7.07
CA LEU A 28 6.86 -2.37 7.31
C LEU A 28 7.32 -3.59 8.09
N THR A 29 6.69 -3.82 9.24
CA THR A 29 6.94 -4.97 10.11
C THR A 29 5.63 -5.70 10.38
N ALA A 30 5.74 -7.02 10.55
CA ALA A 30 4.66 -7.87 11.02
C ALA A 30 5.14 -8.62 12.26
N THR A 31 4.48 -8.38 13.40
CA THR A 31 4.81 -9.00 14.68
C THR A 31 3.69 -9.98 15.05
N PRO A 32 3.94 -11.30 14.97
CA PRO A 32 2.96 -12.29 15.41
C PRO A 32 2.75 -12.20 16.93
N GLY A 33 1.52 -11.91 17.35
CA GLY A 33 1.07 -12.03 18.74
C GLY A 33 0.23 -13.29 18.98
N ALA A 34 -0.26 -13.50 20.20
CA ALA A 34 -1.09 -14.67 20.51
C ALA A 34 -2.45 -14.64 19.79
N ALA A 35 -3.13 -13.48 19.78
CA ALA A 35 -4.46 -13.31 19.20
C ALA A 35 -4.47 -12.59 17.83
N ASN A 36 -3.47 -11.76 17.57
CA ASN A 36 -3.41 -10.92 16.37
C ASN A 36 -2.01 -10.96 15.74
N VAL A 37 -1.91 -10.58 14.48
CA VAL A 37 -0.66 -10.11 13.87
C VAL A 37 -0.70 -8.59 13.90
N ASP A 38 0.26 -7.97 14.57
CA ASP A 38 0.43 -6.51 14.58
C ASP A 38 1.24 -6.09 13.35
N LEU A 39 0.66 -5.26 12.51
CA LEU A 39 1.32 -4.65 11.36
C LEU A 39 1.64 -3.20 11.71
N ARG A 40 2.89 -2.78 11.54
CA ARG A 40 3.33 -1.39 11.76
C ARG A 40 4.17 -0.93 10.59
N TRP A 41 3.97 0.31 10.15
CA TRP A 41 4.73 0.91 9.07
C TRP A 41 4.94 2.40 9.27
N ASP A 42 5.93 2.94 8.57
CA ASP A 42 6.19 4.37 8.46
C ASP A 42 5.67 4.91 7.14
N GLY A 43 5.36 6.21 7.13
CA GLY A 43 4.95 6.94 5.94
C GLY A 43 4.30 8.28 6.30
N PRO A 44 3.98 9.11 5.29
CA PRO A 44 3.28 10.38 5.49
C PRO A 44 1.88 10.19 6.10
N ASP A 45 1.32 11.27 6.64
CA ASP A 45 -0.02 11.24 7.26
C ASP A 45 -1.14 11.27 6.21
N VAL A 46 -1.34 10.13 5.56
CA VAL A 46 -2.38 9.88 4.57
C VAL A 46 -3.14 8.59 4.89
N PRO A 47 -4.35 8.40 4.35
CA PRO A 47 -5.03 7.11 4.49
C PRO A 47 -4.27 5.98 3.78
N TYR A 48 -4.23 4.81 4.41
CA TYR A 48 -3.59 3.60 3.90
C TYR A 48 -4.60 2.47 3.73
N SER A 49 -4.37 1.63 2.73
CA SER A 49 -5.06 0.35 2.55
C SER A 49 -4.17 -0.80 3.03
N VAL A 50 -4.79 -1.78 3.68
CA VAL A 50 -4.15 -3.07 4.05
C VAL A 50 -4.88 -4.16 3.30
N LEU A 51 -4.15 -4.92 2.50
CA LEU A 51 -4.69 -5.96 1.62
C LEU A 51 -4.06 -7.31 1.98
N LEU A 52 -4.89 -8.34 2.09
CA LEU A 52 -4.44 -9.70 2.29
C LEU A 52 -4.11 -10.33 0.93
N LEU A 53 -2.92 -10.88 0.82
CA LEU A 53 -2.44 -11.59 -0.35
C LEU A 53 -2.30 -13.09 -0.09
N LYS A 54 -2.69 -13.88 -1.09
CA LYS A 54 -2.35 -15.30 -1.22
C LYS A 54 -1.87 -15.55 -2.64
N ASP A 55 -0.71 -16.17 -2.80
CA ASP A 55 -0.08 -16.39 -4.10
C ASP A 55 0.01 -15.11 -4.96
N ASN A 56 0.35 -13.99 -4.30
CA ASN A 56 0.41 -12.64 -4.87
C ASN A 56 -0.90 -12.12 -5.50
N LYS A 57 -2.05 -12.68 -5.10
CA LYS A 57 -3.38 -12.19 -5.47
C LYS A 57 -4.07 -11.61 -4.25
N ILE A 58 -4.78 -10.50 -4.44
CA ILE A 58 -5.60 -9.89 -3.39
C ILE A 58 -6.78 -10.82 -3.12
N VAL A 59 -6.92 -11.26 -1.87
CA VAL A 59 -8.01 -12.15 -1.44
C VAL A 59 -8.95 -11.47 -0.45
N ALA A 60 -8.51 -10.40 0.23
CA ALA A 60 -9.36 -9.58 1.08
C ALA A 60 -8.83 -8.15 1.20
N ASP A 61 -9.75 -7.20 1.38
CA ASP A 61 -9.47 -5.83 1.78
C ASP A 61 -9.69 -5.69 3.29
N LEU A 62 -8.63 -5.37 4.01
CA LEU A 62 -8.59 -5.26 5.47
C LEU A 62 -8.43 -3.79 5.92
N THR A 63 -8.66 -2.83 5.03
CA THR A 63 -8.49 -1.40 5.31
C THR A 63 -9.29 -0.93 6.53
N TYR A 64 -10.43 -1.58 6.82
CA TYR A 64 -11.25 -1.30 8.00
C TYR A 64 -10.53 -1.56 9.36
N LEU A 65 -9.43 -2.33 9.35
CA LEU A 65 -8.59 -2.60 10.53
C LEU A 65 -7.47 -1.56 10.73
N VAL A 66 -7.26 -0.66 9.77
CA VAL A 66 -6.20 0.36 9.86
C VAL A 66 -6.50 1.36 10.97
N ARG A 67 -5.48 1.68 11.75
CA ARG A 67 -5.48 2.69 12.82
C ARG A 67 -4.23 3.56 12.66
N GLY A 68 -4.32 4.57 11.81
CA GLY A 68 -3.17 5.41 11.46
C GLY A 68 -2.12 4.64 10.67
N ARG A 69 -1.00 4.29 11.33
CA ARG A 69 0.19 3.64 10.76
C ARG A 69 0.39 2.20 11.25
N GLU A 70 -0.68 1.64 11.81
CA GLU A 70 -0.71 0.26 12.28
C GLU A 70 -2.05 -0.41 11.94
N ALA A 71 -2.06 -1.74 11.93
CA ALA A 71 -3.27 -2.55 11.78
C ALA A 71 -3.13 -3.85 12.56
N TRP A 72 -4.15 -4.19 13.34
CA TRP A 72 -4.16 -5.40 14.15
C TRP A 72 -5.04 -6.45 13.48
N ILE A 73 -4.42 -7.47 12.90
CA ILE A 73 -5.10 -8.50 12.12
C ILE A 73 -5.44 -9.68 13.02
N PRO A 74 -6.71 -9.98 13.30
CA PRO A 74 -7.08 -11.14 14.11
C PRO A 74 -6.60 -12.44 13.47
N LYS A 75 -5.96 -13.31 14.26
CA LYS A 75 -5.53 -14.64 13.83
C LYS A 75 -6.74 -15.57 13.74
N THR A 76 -7.52 -15.37 12.70
CA THR A 76 -8.54 -16.32 12.25
C THR A 76 -8.02 -17.01 10.99
N ALA A 77 -8.48 -18.23 10.72
CA ALA A 77 -8.04 -18.98 9.53
C ALA A 77 -8.26 -18.22 8.21
N ALA A 78 -9.25 -17.32 8.18
CA ALA A 78 -9.55 -16.49 7.01
C ALA A 78 -8.59 -15.32 6.81
N LEU A 79 -7.99 -14.78 7.88
CA LEU A 79 -7.21 -13.54 7.85
C LEU A 79 -5.71 -13.74 8.00
N ALA A 80 -5.28 -14.91 8.48
CA ALA A 80 -3.88 -15.29 8.56
C ALA A 80 -3.66 -16.75 8.08
N PRO A 81 -4.07 -17.10 6.84
CA PRO A 81 -3.79 -18.44 6.32
C PRO A 81 -2.27 -18.66 6.16
N ALA A 82 -1.83 -19.91 6.22
CA ALA A 82 -0.42 -20.24 5.99
C ALA A 82 0.04 -19.72 4.62
N GLY A 83 1.18 -19.03 4.60
CA GLY A 83 1.72 -18.40 3.38
C GLY A 83 1.04 -17.09 2.97
N ALA A 84 0.17 -16.52 3.81
CA ALA A 84 -0.38 -15.18 3.57
C ALA A 84 0.68 -14.09 3.67
N CYS A 85 0.51 -13.06 2.86
CA CYS A 85 1.27 -11.81 2.97
C CYS A 85 0.31 -10.64 3.12
N TYR A 86 0.78 -9.57 3.76
CA TYR A 86 0.06 -8.31 3.85
C TYR A 86 0.74 -7.29 2.95
N LEU A 87 -0.07 -6.61 2.14
CA LEU A 87 0.34 -5.50 1.28
C LEU A 87 -0.26 -4.22 1.85
N ILE A 88 0.59 -3.22 2.09
CA ILE A 88 0.18 -1.90 2.55
C ILE A 88 0.55 -0.90 1.48
N ARG A 89 -0.40 -0.01 1.14
CA ARG A 89 -0.20 1.06 0.15
C ARG A 89 -1.09 2.26 0.45
N PRO A 90 -0.82 3.45 -0.10
CA PRO A 90 -1.72 4.60 0.04
C PRO A 90 -3.10 4.28 -0.52
N ALA A 91 -4.16 4.72 0.16
CA ALA A 91 -5.54 4.49 -0.26
C ALA A 91 -5.92 5.21 -1.56
N THR A 92 -5.06 6.09 -2.07
CA THR A 92 -5.18 6.67 -3.42
C THR A 92 -5.00 5.62 -4.52
N VAL A 93 -4.38 4.48 -4.22
CA VAL A 93 -4.33 3.32 -5.11
C VAL A 93 -5.51 2.41 -4.79
N ALA A 94 -6.50 2.36 -5.68
CA ALA A 94 -7.73 1.58 -5.51
C ALA A 94 -7.44 0.14 -5.09
N SER A 95 -8.19 -0.43 -4.13
CA SER A 95 -7.98 -1.81 -3.67
C SER A 95 -8.21 -2.87 -4.75
N THR A 96 -8.92 -2.52 -5.83
CA THR A 96 -9.10 -3.36 -7.02
C THR A 96 -7.88 -3.40 -7.95
N THR A 97 -6.92 -2.47 -7.80
CA THR A 97 -5.66 -2.50 -8.53
C THR A 97 -4.85 -3.73 -8.13
N ALA A 98 -4.40 -4.49 -9.13
CA ALA A 98 -3.65 -5.73 -8.92
C ALA A 98 -2.49 -5.57 -7.94
N ALA A 99 -2.20 -6.63 -7.19
CA ALA A 99 -1.09 -6.64 -6.26
C ALA A 99 0.24 -6.54 -7.03
N PRO A 100 1.15 -5.65 -6.63
CA PRO A 100 2.52 -5.60 -7.15
C PRO A 100 3.21 -6.98 -7.06
N SER A 101 3.88 -7.38 -8.14
CA SER A 101 4.66 -8.63 -8.18
C SER A 101 6.17 -8.41 -8.13
N THR A 102 6.63 -7.19 -8.43
CA THR A 102 8.05 -6.81 -8.40
C THR A 102 8.33 -5.68 -7.41
N ASP A 103 9.59 -5.54 -7.00
CA ASP A 103 10.03 -4.43 -6.13
C ASP A 103 9.83 -3.07 -6.79
N THR A 104 10.00 -2.99 -8.11
CA THR A 104 9.73 -1.79 -8.91
C THR A 104 8.25 -1.40 -8.86
N ASP A 105 7.35 -2.38 -8.96
CA ASP A 105 5.91 -2.12 -8.89
C ASP A 105 5.49 -1.68 -7.49
N LEU A 106 6.09 -2.26 -6.45
CA LEU A 106 5.90 -1.84 -5.06
C LEU A 106 6.31 -0.37 -4.89
N ALA A 107 7.53 -0.02 -5.33
CA ALA A 107 8.03 1.34 -5.25
C ALA A 107 7.15 2.35 -6.03
N THR A 108 6.68 1.95 -7.22
CA THR A 108 5.79 2.77 -8.06
C THR A 108 4.45 3.05 -7.38
N GLN A 109 3.94 2.10 -6.61
CA GLN A 109 2.69 2.26 -5.86
C GLN A 109 2.90 2.83 -4.45
N GLY A 110 4.13 3.17 -4.07
CA GLY A 110 4.45 3.55 -2.68
C GLY A 110 4.08 2.46 -1.67
N ALA A 111 4.09 1.20 -2.10
CA ALA A 111 3.62 0.06 -1.35
C ALA A 111 4.75 -0.72 -0.69
N ALA A 112 4.43 -1.45 0.38
CA ALA A 112 5.31 -2.43 1.00
C ALA A 112 4.56 -3.74 1.27
N LYS A 113 5.29 -4.86 1.22
CA LYS A 113 4.74 -6.20 1.42
C LYS A 113 5.52 -6.92 2.51
N VAL A 114 4.81 -7.63 3.39
CA VAL A 114 5.41 -8.48 4.42
C VAL A 114 4.69 -9.82 4.48
N CYS A 115 5.45 -10.90 4.53
CA CYS A 115 4.93 -12.26 4.71
C CYS A 115 5.41 -12.75 6.08
N PRO A 116 4.56 -12.77 7.11
CA PRO A 116 4.94 -13.30 8.41
C PRO A 116 5.41 -14.74 8.24
N LYS A 117 6.50 -15.11 8.92
CA LYS A 117 6.85 -16.53 9.04
C LYS A 117 5.74 -17.24 9.85
N PRO A 118 5.36 -18.46 9.46
CA PRO A 118 4.38 -19.26 10.19
C PRO A 118 4.83 -19.54 11.63
#